data_AF-A0A2D2C3K8-F1
#
_entry.id   AF-A0A2D2C3K8-F1
#
_cell.length_a   1.000
_cell.length_b   1.000
_cell.length_c   1.000
_cell.angle_alpha   90.00
_cell.angle_beta   90.00
_cell.angle_gamma   90.00
#
_symmetry.space_group_name_H-M   'P 1'
#
loop_
_entity.id
_entity.type
_entity.pdbx_description
1 polymer ?
#
loop_
_entity_poly.entity_id
_entity_poly.type
_entity_poly.pdbx_seq_one_letter_code
_entity_poly.pdbx_strand_id
1 'polypeptide(L)'
;MAVRPPVCDFGARAPDFTLPDPDGRLHSLAEIAGSRGTLVMFICNHCPYVQGIIDRITRDARDLQALGIGVVAISANDINEYPQDAPPHMKAEALKHGFTFPYLYDETQDVARAYGAECTPDFFGYNADLELQYRGRLDASGRAPAAPDVRRDLFEAMALVAQTGQGPREQIASMGCSIKWKAS
;
A
#
# COMPACT_ATOMS: atom_id res chain seq x y z
N MET A 1 17.43 -5.71 -5.06
CA MET A 1 17.29 -5.35 -6.49
C MET A 1 15.89 -4.77 -6.70
N ALA A 2 15.68 -3.92 -7.71
CA ALA A 2 14.33 -3.42 -8.03
C ALA A 2 13.50 -4.51 -8.72
N VAL A 3 12.22 -4.64 -8.38
CA VAL A 3 11.28 -5.64 -8.94
C VAL A 3 10.05 -4.92 -9.49
N ARG A 4 9.37 -5.52 -10.48
CA ARG A 4 8.10 -5.04 -11.06
C ARG A 4 7.03 -6.13 -10.91
N PRO A 5 5.95 -5.90 -10.15
CA PRO A 5 4.88 -6.87 -9.99
C PRO A 5 4.04 -7.02 -11.27
N PRO A 6 3.27 -8.12 -11.42
CA PRO A 6 2.31 -8.27 -12.49
C PRO A 6 1.20 -7.21 -12.40
N VAL A 7 0.59 -6.90 -13.55
CA VAL A 7 -0.53 -5.95 -13.62
C VAL A 7 -1.83 -6.65 -13.25
N CYS A 8 -2.63 -5.97 -12.41
CA CYS A 8 -3.96 -6.31 -11.88
C CYS A 8 -4.65 -7.57 -12.41
N ASP A 9 -4.87 -8.54 -11.53
CA ASP A 9 -5.81 -9.66 -11.75
C ASP A 9 -7.23 -9.23 -11.36
N PHE A 10 -7.96 -8.66 -12.33
CA PHE A 10 -9.27 -8.08 -12.07
C PHE A 10 -10.26 -9.09 -11.48
N GLY A 11 -10.93 -8.72 -10.39
CA GLY A 11 -11.91 -9.59 -9.74
C GLY A 11 -11.33 -10.48 -8.64
N ALA A 12 -9.99 -10.58 -8.52
CA ALA A 12 -9.36 -11.34 -7.46
C ALA A 12 -9.78 -10.80 -6.08
N ARG A 13 -10.23 -11.68 -5.19
CA ARG A 13 -10.65 -11.28 -3.84
C ARG A 13 -9.44 -10.86 -3.01
N ALA A 14 -9.59 -9.80 -2.21
CA ALA A 14 -8.61 -9.43 -1.21
C ALA A 14 -8.42 -10.59 -0.21
N PRO A 15 -7.19 -11.11 -0.02
CA PRO A 15 -6.91 -12.03 1.07
C PRO A 15 -7.20 -11.34 2.41
N ASP A 16 -7.89 -12.05 3.30
CA ASP A 16 -8.19 -11.52 4.62
C ASP A 16 -6.91 -11.44 5.48
N PHE A 17 -6.91 -10.54 6.46
CA PHE A 17 -5.82 -10.43 7.42
C PHE A 17 -6.31 -9.86 8.75
N THR A 18 -5.55 -10.14 9.80
CA THR A 18 -5.61 -9.44 11.08
C THR A 18 -4.18 -9.22 11.55
N LEU A 19 -3.74 -7.96 11.56
CA LEU A 19 -2.35 -7.61 11.84
C LEU A 19 -2.26 -6.55 12.95
N PRO A 20 -1.22 -6.58 13.79
CA PRO A 20 -0.98 -5.56 14.79
C PRO A 20 -0.46 -4.26 14.17
N ASP A 21 -0.89 -3.14 14.71
CA ASP A 21 -0.18 -1.86 14.59
C ASP A 21 1.04 -1.81 15.54
N PRO A 22 1.85 -0.73 15.53
CA PRO A 22 3.03 -0.64 16.38
C PRO A 22 2.79 -0.64 17.88
N ASP A 23 1.55 -0.37 18.31
CA ASP A 23 1.13 -0.41 19.70
C ASP A 23 0.51 -1.77 20.07
N GLY A 24 0.53 -2.74 19.14
CA GLY A 24 0.04 -4.10 19.32
C GLY A 24 -1.47 -4.24 19.16
N ARG A 25 -2.18 -3.18 18.77
CA ARG A 25 -3.62 -3.27 18.52
C ARG A 25 -3.84 -3.97 17.19
N LEU A 26 -4.70 -4.99 17.20
CA LEU A 26 -5.07 -5.72 15.99
C LEU A 26 -6.07 -4.91 15.16
N HIS A 27 -5.87 -4.94 13.84
CA HIS A 27 -6.78 -4.41 12.84
C HIS A 27 -7.01 -5.47 11.76
N SER A 28 -8.26 -5.67 11.39
CA SER A 28 -8.67 -6.60 10.34
C SER A 28 -9.00 -5.87 9.03
N LEU A 29 -8.92 -6.58 7.90
CA LEU A 29 -9.36 -6.05 6.62
C LEU A 29 -10.82 -5.57 6.68
N ALA A 30 -11.69 -6.32 7.35
CA ALA A 30 -13.11 -6.00 7.49
C ALA A 30 -13.36 -4.67 8.23
N GLU A 31 -12.56 -4.34 9.25
CA GLU A 31 -12.65 -3.06 9.98
C GLU A 31 -12.13 -1.88 9.15
N ILE A 32 -11.14 -2.13 8.30
CA ILE A 32 -10.48 -1.13 7.46
C ILE A 32 -11.29 -0.82 6.20
N ALA A 33 -12.06 -1.81 5.71
CA ALA A 33 -12.72 -1.72 4.42
C ALA A 33 -13.64 -0.49 4.33
N GLY A 34 -13.44 0.32 3.28
CA GLY A 34 -14.25 1.50 3.05
C GLY A 34 -15.54 1.18 2.31
N SER A 35 -16.57 2.01 2.51
CA SER A 35 -17.88 1.85 1.86
C SER A 35 -17.85 1.84 0.32
N ARG A 36 -16.77 2.35 -0.27
CA ARG A 36 -16.60 2.50 -1.73
C ARG A 36 -15.36 1.78 -2.27
N GLY A 37 -14.64 1.07 -1.41
CA GLY A 37 -13.42 0.35 -1.78
C GLY A 37 -12.33 0.47 -0.72
N THR A 38 -11.21 -0.20 -0.98
CA THR A 38 -10.11 -0.33 -0.03
C THR A 38 -8.78 -0.28 -0.77
N LEU A 39 -7.82 0.48 -0.24
CA LEU A 39 -6.44 0.53 -0.70
C LEU A 39 -5.55 -0.14 0.34
N VAL A 40 -4.92 -1.26 -0.05
CA VAL A 40 -3.88 -1.95 0.72
C VAL A 40 -2.53 -1.63 0.10
N MET A 41 -1.58 -1.19 0.92
CA MET A 41 -0.25 -0.78 0.45
C MET A 41 0.83 -1.54 1.19
N PHE A 42 1.75 -2.18 0.48
CA PHE A 42 2.95 -2.74 1.09
C PHE A 42 4.07 -1.72 1.00
N ILE A 43 4.53 -1.20 2.14
CA ILE A 43 5.55 -0.15 2.25
C ILE A 43 6.59 -0.51 3.32
N CYS A 44 7.67 0.26 3.42
CA CYS A 44 8.64 0.14 4.50
C CYS A 44 9.32 1.49 4.79
N ASN A 45 10.09 1.56 5.87
CA ASN A 45 10.68 2.81 6.36
C ASN A 45 12.04 3.11 5.71
N HIS A 46 12.81 2.08 5.38
CA HIS A 46 14.20 2.25 4.89
C HIS A 46 14.32 2.40 3.37
N CYS A 47 13.27 2.08 2.61
CA CYS A 47 13.38 2.05 1.15
C CYS A 47 13.41 3.47 0.57
N PRO A 48 14.42 3.83 -0.23
CA PRO A 48 14.49 5.16 -0.85
C PRO A 48 13.34 5.43 -1.82
N TYR A 49 12.71 4.38 -2.38
CA TYR A 49 11.50 4.55 -3.20
C TYR A 49 10.32 5.00 -2.34
N VAL A 50 10.09 4.37 -1.18
CA VAL A 50 9.01 4.78 -0.28
C VAL A 50 9.27 6.16 0.32
N GLN A 51 10.49 6.42 0.80
CA GLN A 51 10.86 7.71 1.37
C GLN A 51 10.67 8.87 0.37
N GLY A 52 10.95 8.64 -0.92
CA GLY A 52 10.76 9.67 -1.97
C GLY A 52 9.31 9.99 -2.30
N ILE A 53 8.36 9.16 -1.87
CA ILE A 53 6.93 9.29 -2.23
C ILE A 53 6.00 9.37 -1.03
N ILE A 54 6.49 9.23 0.20
CA ILE A 54 5.67 9.07 1.40
C ILE A 54 4.70 10.23 1.65
N ASP A 55 5.14 11.46 1.34
CA ASP A 55 4.28 12.64 1.43
C ASP A 55 3.14 12.61 0.39
N ARG A 56 3.42 12.05 -0.80
CA ARG A 56 2.41 11.87 -1.85
C ARG A 56 1.46 10.72 -1.53
N ILE A 57 1.94 9.63 -0.94
CA ILE A 57 1.09 8.56 -0.37
C ILE A 57 0.13 9.16 0.66
N THR A 58 0.65 9.96 1.60
CA THR A 58 -0.17 10.53 2.67
C THR A 58 -1.22 11.50 2.11
N ARG A 59 -0.85 12.36 1.15
CA ARG A 59 -1.80 13.22 0.44
C ARG A 59 -2.89 12.39 -0.23
N ASP A 60 -2.52 11.40 -1.03
CA ASP A 60 -3.46 10.59 -1.79
C ASP A 60 -4.38 9.77 -0.88
N ALA A 61 -3.86 9.20 0.20
CA ALA A 61 -4.64 8.48 1.20
C ALA A 61 -5.74 9.37 1.83
N ARG A 62 -5.41 10.60 2.23
CA ARG A 62 -6.41 11.54 2.78
C ARG A 62 -7.52 11.85 1.79
N ASP A 63 -7.15 12.15 0.54
CA ASP A 63 -8.13 12.46 -0.50
C ASP A 63 -9.01 11.23 -0.82
N LEU A 64 -8.44 10.02 -0.84
CA LEU A 64 -9.18 8.78 -1.06
C LEU A 64 -10.11 8.42 0.11
N GLN A 65 -9.67 8.63 1.35
CA GLN A 65 -10.52 8.45 2.53
C GLN A 65 -11.75 9.37 2.48
N ALA A 66 -11.60 10.61 1.99
CA ALA A 66 -12.72 11.52 1.76
C ALA A 66 -13.72 11.02 0.68
N LEU A 67 -13.27 10.15 -0.22
CA LEU A 67 -14.10 9.47 -1.22
C LEU A 67 -14.69 8.14 -0.71
N GLY A 68 -14.52 7.79 0.56
CA GLY A 68 -15.05 6.56 1.16
C GLY A 68 -14.19 5.31 0.90
N ILE A 69 -12.93 5.50 0.50
CA ILE A 69 -11.94 4.42 0.38
C ILE A 69 -11.27 4.17 1.74
N GLY A 70 -11.31 2.93 2.20
CA GLY A 70 -10.51 2.47 3.33
C GLY A 70 -9.04 2.40 2.95
N VAL A 71 -8.12 2.75 3.84
CA VAL A 71 -6.68 2.76 3.52
C VAL A 71 -5.91 2.06 4.63
N VAL A 72 -4.93 1.24 4.25
CA VAL A 72 -3.98 0.59 5.16
C VAL A 72 -2.61 0.45 4.53
N ALA A 73 -1.57 0.66 5.33
CA ALA A 73 -0.20 0.32 5.00
C ALA A 73 0.23 -0.94 5.77
N ILE A 74 1.02 -1.81 5.15
CA ILE A 74 1.56 -3.03 5.75
C ILE A 74 3.08 -3.07 5.52
N SER A 75 3.85 -3.28 6.58
CA SER A 75 5.28 -3.59 6.53
C SER A 75 5.47 -5.09 6.74
N ALA A 76 6.15 -5.76 5.81
CA ALA A 76 6.43 -7.19 5.87
C ALA A 76 7.93 -7.50 5.83
N ASN A 77 8.79 -6.50 6.03
CA ASN A 77 10.24 -6.71 5.96
C ASN A 77 10.78 -7.42 7.21
N ASP A 78 11.81 -8.26 7.04
CA ASP A 78 12.54 -8.88 8.14
C ASP A 78 13.33 -7.82 8.92
N ILE A 79 12.89 -7.57 10.15
CA ILE A 79 13.45 -6.56 11.05
C ILE A 79 14.80 -6.98 11.66
N ASN A 80 15.16 -8.26 11.58
CA ASN A 80 16.48 -8.71 12.04
C ASN A 80 17.58 -8.24 11.08
N GLU A 81 17.32 -8.27 9.77
CA GLU A 81 18.21 -7.68 8.76
C GLU A 81 18.02 -6.17 8.62
N TYR A 82 16.79 -5.67 8.74
CA TYR A 82 16.42 -4.26 8.55
C TYR A 82 15.71 -3.68 9.77
N PRO A 83 16.44 -3.38 10.88
CA PRO A 83 15.84 -2.89 12.12
C PRO A 83 15.03 -1.60 11.98
N GLN A 84 15.27 -0.81 10.93
CA GLN A 84 14.54 0.43 10.66
C GLN A 84 13.07 0.18 10.32
N ASP A 85 12.69 -1.05 9.93
CA ASP A 85 11.30 -1.42 9.65
C ASP A 85 10.59 -1.99 10.88
N ALA A 86 11.24 -1.98 12.05
CA ALA A 86 10.64 -2.46 13.29
C ALA A 86 9.49 -1.54 13.79
N PRO A 87 8.53 -2.09 14.56
CA PRO A 87 7.35 -1.35 15.01
C PRO A 87 7.63 0.03 15.64
N PRO A 88 8.63 0.23 16.52
CA PRO A 88 8.91 1.56 17.06
C PRO A 88 9.26 2.61 15.99
N HIS A 89 9.95 2.20 14.93
CA HIS A 89 10.28 3.08 13.81
C HIS A 89 9.09 3.31 12.88
N MET A 90 8.24 2.28 12.67
CA MET A 90 6.98 2.44 11.95
C MET A 90 6.08 3.49 12.62
N LYS A 91 5.99 3.48 13.95
CA LYS A 91 5.25 4.48 14.73
C LYS A 91 5.81 5.88 14.51
N ALA A 92 7.14 6.02 14.59
CA ALA A 92 7.79 7.30 14.39
C ALA A 92 7.55 7.85 12.97
N GLU A 93 7.62 7.01 11.94
CA GLU A 93 7.41 7.40 10.54
C GLU A 93 5.94 7.80 10.29
N ALA A 94 4.99 7.03 10.83
CA ALA A 94 3.57 7.34 10.74
C ALA A 94 3.23 8.69 11.40
N LEU A 95 3.81 8.98 12.57
CA LEU A 95 3.64 10.28 13.25
C LEU A 95 4.27 11.42 12.48
N LYS A 96 5.51 11.23 12.01
CA LYS A 96 6.28 12.24 11.26
C LYS A 96 5.58 12.66 9.97
N HIS A 97 4.99 11.72 9.24
CA HIS A 97 4.29 12.00 7.99
C HIS A 97 2.79 12.23 8.15
N GLY A 98 2.25 12.04 9.36
CA GLY A 98 0.84 12.31 9.64
C GLY A 98 -0.10 11.32 8.96
N PHE A 99 0.20 10.03 9.05
CA PHE A 99 -0.65 8.97 8.52
C PHE A 99 -2.04 9.04 9.16
N THR A 100 -3.06 9.06 8.32
CA THR A 100 -4.48 9.03 8.70
C THR A 100 -5.09 7.63 8.62
N PHE A 101 -4.23 6.62 8.46
CA PHE A 101 -4.57 5.23 8.23
C PHE A 101 -3.66 4.32 9.06
N PRO A 102 -4.09 3.08 9.39
CA PRO A 102 -3.25 2.14 10.13
C PRO A 102 -1.99 1.76 9.34
N TYR A 103 -0.88 1.62 10.06
CA TYR A 103 0.35 1.04 9.53
C TYR A 103 0.66 -0.25 10.29
N LEU A 104 0.44 -1.40 9.65
CA LEU A 104 0.43 -2.71 10.28
C LEU A 104 1.73 -3.47 10.03
N TYR A 105 2.10 -4.36 10.94
CA TYR A 105 3.28 -5.20 10.82
C TYR A 105 2.90 -6.66 10.54
N ASP A 106 3.31 -7.16 9.38
CA ASP A 106 3.18 -8.55 8.95
C ASP A 106 4.48 -9.31 9.27
N GLU A 107 4.59 -9.77 10.53
CA GLU A 107 5.79 -10.44 11.03
C GLU A 107 6.08 -11.76 10.31
N THR A 108 5.04 -12.55 10.01
CA THR A 108 5.20 -13.87 9.38
C THR A 108 5.42 -13.76 7.87
N GLN A 109 5.07 -12.61 7.28
CA GLN A 109 5.09 -12.35 5.84
C GLN A 109 4.01 -13.14 5.07
N ASP A 110 3.08 -13.78 5.77
CA ASP A 110 2.04 -14.59 5.16
C ASP A 110 1.03 -13.72 4.42
N VAL A 111 0.72 -12.53 4.95
CA VAL A 111 -0.20 -11.59 4.29
C VAL A 111 0.44 -11.04 3.02
N ALA A 112 1.71 -10.63 3.07
CA ALA A 112 2.45 -10.23 1.88
C ALA A 112 2.50 -11.32 0.81
N ARG A 113 2.72 -12.59 1.21
CA ARG A 113 2.68 -13.73 0.29
C ARG A 113 1.29 -13.97 -0.29
N ALA A 114 0.24 -13.89 0.53
CA ALA A 114 -1.14 -14.10 0.10
C ALA A 114 -1.61 -13.04 -0.91
N TYR A 115 -1.20 -11.78 -0.73
CA TYR A 115 -1.44 -10.70 -1.69
C TYR A 115 -0.55 -10.81 -2.94
N GLY A 116 0.48 -11.67 -2.91
CA GLY A 116 1.50 -11.73 -3.95
C GLY A 116 2.30 -10.44 -4.05
N ALA A 117 2.49 -9.72 -2.94
CA ALA A 117 3.27 -8.50 -2.90
C ALA A 117 4.74 -8.81 -3.15
N GLU A 118 5.39 -8.02 -4.01
CA GLU A 118 6.78 -8.29 -4.43
C GLU A 118 7.75 -7.19 -4.02
N CYS A 119 7.29 -5.93 -4.02
CA CYS A 119 8.12 -4.75 -3.79
C CYS A 119 7.51 -3.76 -2.82
N THR A 120 8.31 -2.76 -2.44
CA THR A 120 7.92 -1.61 -1.62
C THR A 120 8.28 -0.32 -2.38
N PRO A 121 7.28 0.53 -2.72
CA PRO A 121 5.84 0.32 -2.53
C PRO A 121 5.25 -0.74 -3.49
N ASP A 122 4.16 -1.39 -3.08
CA ASP A 122 3.23 -2.12 -3.96
C ASP A 122 1.80 -1.77 -3.53
N PHE A 123 0.93 -1.44 -4.48
CA PHE A 123 -0.40 -0.86 -4.21
C PHE A 123 -1.49 -1.77 -4.76
N PHE A 124 -2.48 -2.10 -3.92
CA PHE A 124 -3.61 -2.96 -4.25
C PHE A 124 -4.91 -2.23 -3.95
N GLY A 125 -5.64 -1.87 -4.99
CA GLY A 125 -6.90 -1.16 -4.93
C GLY A 125 -8.07 -2.07 -5.22
N TYR A 126 -9.00 -2.15 -4.28
CA TYR A 126 -10.18 -2.99 -4.31
C TYR A 126 -11.46 -2.16 -4.39
N ASN A 127 -12.49 -2.69 -5.05
CA ASN A 127 -13.84 -2.12 -5.00
C ASN A 127 -14.56 -2.43 -3.67
N ALA A 128 -15.80 -1.97 -3.53
CA ALA A 128 -16.60 -2.18 -2.31
C ALA A 128 -16.87 -3.66 -1.99
N ASP A 129 -16.80 -4.53 -2.99
CA ASP A 129 -16.93 -5.98 -2.84
C ASP A 129 -15.58 -6.66 -2.52
N LEU A 130 -14.51 -5.89 -2.28
CA LEU A 130 -13.15 -6.39 -2.06
C LEU A 130 -12.59 -7.20 -3.24
N GLU A 131 -12.92 -6.79 -4.46
CA GLU A 131 -12.37 -7.35 -5.69
C GLU A 131 -11.32 -6.40 -6.27
N LEU A 132 -10.18 -6.96 -6.67
CA LEU A 132 -9.04 -6.19 -7.15
C LEU A 132 -9.42 -5.46 -8.45
N GLN A 133 -9.21 -4.15 -8.45
CA GLN A 133 -9.46 -3.26 -9.59
C GLN A 133 -8.22 -2.46 -9.98
N TYR A 134 -7.25 -2.35 -9.08
CA TYR A 134 -6.02 -1.62 -9.33
C TYR A 134 -4.81 -2.32 -8.70
N ARG A 135 -3.76 -2.50 -9.49
CA ARG A 135 -2.43 -2.87 -9.03
C ARG A 135 -1.39 -2.20 -9.93
N GLY A 136 -0.77 -1.14 -9.41
CA GLY A 136 0.05 -0.26 -10.23
C GLY A 136 0.90 0.70 -9.41
N ARG A 137 1.50 1.67 -10.09
CA ARG A 137 2.37 2.72 -9.53
C ARG A 137 1.58 3.88 -8.92
N LEU A 138 2.19 4.60 -7.97
CA LEU A 138 1.60 5.85 -7.47
C LEU A 138 1.42 6.90 -8.59
N ASP A 139 2.51 7.16 -9.31
CA ASP A 139 2.63 8.17 -10.37
C ASP A 139 3.86 7.85 -11.26
N ALA A 140 4.12 8.68 -12.27
CA ALA A 140 5.20 8.47 -13.23
C ALA A 140 6.62 8.79 -12.72
N SER A 141 6.77 9.39 -11.54
CA SER A 141 8.06 9.90 -11.06
C SER A 141 8.94 8.85 -10.38
N GLY A 142 8.38 7.69 -10.04
CA GLY A 142 9.11 6.64 -9.32
C GLY A 142 9.65 7.16 -8.00
N ARG A 143 10.97 7.09 -7.78
CA ARG A 143 11.64 7.64 -6.59
C ARG A 143 12.07 9.10 -6.70
N ALA A 144 11.90 9.71 -7.87
CA ALA A 144 12.31 11.09 -8.09
C ALA A 144 11.25 12.06 -7.54
N PRO A 145 11.61 13.34 -7.31
CA PRO A 145 10.62 14.38 -7.13
C PRO A 145 9.62 14.38 -8.29
N ALA A 146 8.34 14.50 -7.96
CA ALA A 146 7.28 14.65 -8.94
C ALA A 146 7.31 16.06 -9.54
N ALA A 147 7.02 16.16 -10.85
CA ALA A 147 6.63 17.43 -11.44
C ALA A 147 5.31 17.93 -10.81
N PRO A 148 5.06 19.25 -10.73
CA PRO A 148 3.84 19.79 -10.13
C PRO A 148 2.54 19.27 -10.76
N ASP A 149 2.59 18.95 -12.05
CA ASP A 149 1.48 18.46 -12.88
C ASP A 149 1.54 16.94 -13.11
N VAL A 150 2.33 16.19 -12.32
CA VAL A 150 2.39 14.74 -12.47
C VAL A 150 1.00 14.13 -12.27
N ARG A 151 0.63 13.26 -13.20
CA ARG A 151 -0.59 12.47 -13.08
C ARG A 151 -0.54 11.59 -11.83
N ARG A 152 -1.63 11.59 -11.06
CA ARG A 152 -1.77 10.77 -9.84
C ARG A 152 -2.45 9.45 -10.21
N ASP A 153 -1.71 8.54 -10.84
CA ASP A 153 -2.26 7.30 -11.39
C ASP A 153 -3.06 6.47 -10.37
N LEU A 154 -2.52 6.29 -9.16
CA LEU A 154 -3.21 5.59 -8.07
C LEU A 154 -4.49 6.30 -7.63
N PHE A 155 -4.39 7.62 -7.39
CA PHE A 155 -5.54 8.41 -6.93
C PHE A 155 -6.67 8.40 -7.96
N GLU A 156 -6.37 8.66 -9.23
CA GLU A 156 -7.38 8.67 -10.29
C GLU A 156 -8.03 7.30 -10.47
N ALA A 157 -7.25 6.22 -10.39
CA ALA A 157 -7.77 4.86 -10.46
C ALA A 157 -8.72 4.56 -9.28
N MET A 158 -8.30 4.88 -8.06
CA MET A 158 -9.14 4.63 -6.88
C MET A 158 -10.34 5.56 -6.79
N ALA A 159 -10.25 6.78 -7.32
CA ALA A 159 -11.40 7.67 -7.47
C ALA A 159 -12.41 7.12 -8.48
N LEU A 160 -11.95 6.50 -9.57
CA LEU A 160 -12.81 5.79 -10.53
C LEU A 160 -13.47 4.57 -9.89
N VAL A 161 -12.72 3.78 -9.12
CA VAL A 161 -13.24 2.64 -8.35
C VAL A 161 -14.31 3.10 -7.37
N ALA A 162 -14.06 4.19 -6.63
CA ALA A 162 -15.03 4.72 -5.67
C ALA A 162 -16.35 5.16 -6.31
N GLN A 163 -16.31 5.58 -7.58
CA GLN A 163 -17.48 6.05 -8.33
C GLN A 163 -18.21 4.93 -9.06
N THR A 164 -17.49 3.91 -9.54
CA THR A 164 -18.01 2.95 -10.53
C THR A 164 -17.86 1.48 -10.14
N GLY A 165 -17.06 1.20 -9.10
CA GLY A 165 -16.65 -0.16 -8.74
C GLY A 165 -15.63 -0.79 -9.69
N GLN A 166 -15.18 -0.07 -10.73
CA GLN A 166 -14.25 -0.58 -11.75
C GLN A 166 -12.99 0.27 -11.82
N GLY A 167 -11.84 -0.38 -12.02
CA GLY A 167 -10.55 0.29 -12.23
C GLY A 167 -10.23 0.51 -13.71
N PRO A 168 -9.22 1.35 -14.02
CA PRO A 168 -8.75 1.54 -15.39
C PRO A 168 -8.16 0.25 -15.94
N ARG A 169 -8.44 -0.06 -17.21
CA ARG A 169 -7.93 -1.29 -17.88
C ARG A 169 -6.43 -1.24 -18.14
N GLU A 170 -5.91 -0.06 -18.45
CA GLU A 170 -4.49 0.18 -18.62
C GLU A 170 -3.89 0.63 -17.30
N GLN A 171 -2.92 -0.13 -16.81
CA GLN A 171 -2.23 0.16 -15.55
C GLN A 171 -0.74 -0.09 -15.73
N ILE A 172 0.07 0.74 -15.07
CA ILE A 172 1.52 0.61 -15.10
C ILE A 172 1.95 0.08 -13.74
N ALA A 173 2.65 -1.06 -13.75
CA ALA A 173 3.13 -1.71 -12.54
C ALA A 173 3.97 -0.77 -11.66
N SER A 174 3.90 -1.00 -10.36
CA SER A 174 4.79 -0.36 -9.38
C SER A 174 6.26 -0.75 -9.63
N MET A 175 7.16 0.01 -8.99
CA MET A 175 8.57 -0.32 -8.96
C MET A 175 9.14 0.07 -7.61
N GLY A 176 9.84 -0.86 -6.99
CA GLY A 176 10.38 -0.64 -5.65
C GLY A 176 11.49 -1.62 -5.30
N CYS A 177 12.03 -1.48 -4.10
CA CYS A 177 12.89 -2.52 -3.54
C CYS A 177 12.06 -3.77 -3.26
N SER A 178 12.63 -4.96 -3.47
CA SER A 178 12.00 -6.21 -3.05
C SER A 178 11.66 -6.18 -1.56
N ILE A 179 10.55 -6.82 -1.18
CA ILE A 179 10.27 -7.15 0.22
C ILE A 179 11.46 -7.95 0.78
N LYS A 180 11.80 -7.69 2.05
CA LYS A 180 12.91 -8.34 2.75
C LYS A 180 12.42 -9.64 3.36
N TRP A 181 12.34 -10.68 2.54
CA TRP A 181 11.84 -11.99 2.95
C TRP A 181 12.76 -12.64 4.00
N LYS A 182 12.18 -13.20 5.05
CA LYS A 182 12.86 -14.06 6.01
C LYS A 182 13.41 -15.29 5.28
N ALA A 183 14.59 -15.76 5.70
CA ALA A 183 15.12 -17.03 5.22
C ALA A 183 14.17 -18.17 5.63
N SER A 184 13.88 -19.05 4.67
CA SER A 184 13.04 -20.24 4.84
C SER A 184 13.68 -21.28 5.77
#